data_AF-A0A0P0WHV9-F1
#
_entry.id   AF-A0A0P0WHV9-F1
#
_cell.length_a   1.000
_cell.length_b   1.000
_cell.length_c   1.000
_cell.angle_alpha   90.00
_cell.angle_beta   90.00
_cell.angle_gamma   90.00
#
_symmetry.space_group_name_H-M   'P 1'
#
loop_
_entity.id
_entity.type
_entity.pdbx_description
1 polymer ?
#
loop_
_entity_poly.entity_id
_entity_poly.type
_entity_poly.pdbx_seq_one_letter_code
_entity_poly.pdbx_strand_id
1 'polypeptide(L)'
;DDKKYIAKVLARGIECDLALLSVENEEFWRGTEPLQLGRLPCLQDSVTVVGYPLGGDTISVTKGVVSRIEPRSLHMHMELQIFLAFKSMQQ
;
A
#
# COMPACT_ATOMS: atom_id res chain seq x y z
N ASP A 1 -4.91 -21.50 -3.17
CA ASP A 1 -4.60 -21.95 -1.80
C ASP A 1 -4.65 -20.73 -0.91
N ASP A 2 -5.58 -20.69 0.02
CA ASP A 2 -5.95 -19.51 0.81
C ASP A 2 -5.10 -19.40 2.07
N LYS A 3 -3.80 -19.65 1.90
CA LYS A 3 -2.84 -19.74 3.00
C LYS A 3 -2.55 -18.36 3.55
N LYS A 4 -2.97 -18.13 4.81
CA LYS A 4 -2.69 -16.92 5.58
C LYS A 4 -1.38 -17.08 6.34
N TYR A 5 -0.57 -16.03 6.36
CA TYR A 5 0.70 -16.00 7.08
C TYR A 5 0.62 -15.04 8.26
N ILE A 6 1.23 -15.41 9.38
CA ILE A 6 1.32 -14.55 10.55
C ILE A 6 2.40 -13.51 10.32
N ALA A 7 2.03 -12.23 10.44
CA ALA A 7 2.95 -11.11 10.40
C ALA A 7 3.21 -10.55 11.80
N LYS A 8 4.38 -9.96 12.02
CA LYS A 8 4.76 -9.23 13.24
C LYS A 8 5.02 -7.76 12.90
N VAL A 9 4.59 -6.87 13.78
CA VAL A 9 4.85 -5.43 13.64
C VAL A 9 6.30 -5.15 14.06
N LEU A 10 7.11 -4.64 13.14
CA LEU A 10 8.50 -4.23 13.40
C LEU A 10 8.58 -2.77 13.88
N ALA A 11 7.82 -1.88 13.26
CA ALA A 11 7.81 -0.46 13.60
C ALA A 11 6.45 0.18 13.28
N ARG A 12 6.12 1.26 14.00
CA ARG A 12 4.91 2.06 13.80
C ARG A 12 5.29 3.54 13.78
N GLY A 13 4.94 4.24 12.71
CA GLY A 13 5.02 5.70 12.58
C GLY A 13 3.62 6.28 12.70
N ILE A 14 3.18 6.58 13.92
CA ILE A 14 1.81 7.04 14.18
C ILE A 14 1.54 8.39 13.52
N GLU A 15 2.52 9.30 13.52
CA GLU A 15 2.39 10.65 12.96
C GLU A 15 2.22 10.66 11.43
N CYS A 16 2.70 9.61 10.75
CA CYS A 16 2.65 9.48 9.29
C CYS A 16 1.72 8.35 8.82
N ASP A 17 0.99 7.70 9.73
CA ASP A 17 0.09 6.57 9.45
C ASP A 17 0.79 5.41 8.72
N LEU A 18 1.98 5.02 9.18
CA LEU A 18 2.78 3.94 8.59
C LEU A 18 3.09 2.82 9.59
N ALA A 19 3.16 1.58 9.08
CA ALA A 19 3.66 0.43 9.83
C ALA A 19 4.58 -0.42 8.95
N LEU A 20 5.65 -0.96 9.55
CA LEU A 20 6.51 -1.95 8.93
C LEU A 20 6.22 -3.32 9.53
N LEU A 21 6.00 -4.31 8.67
CA LEU A 21 5.68 -5.68 9.06
C LEU A 21 6.77 -6.65 8.62
N SER A 22 6.92 -7.74 9.35
CA SER A 22 7.76 -8.89 8.99
C SER A 22 6.96 -10.17 8.99
N VAL A 23 7.34 -11.12 8.14
CA VAL A 23 6.79 -12.49 8.09
C VAL A 23 7.96 -13.43 8.15
N GLU A 24 8.01 -14.29 9.17
CA GLU A 24 9.14 -15.21 9.41
C GLU A 24 9.19 -16.39 8.43
N ASN A 25 8.04 -16.76 7.85
CA ASN A 25 7.97 -17.90 6.95
C ASN A 25 8.52 -17.55 5.55
N GLU A 26 9.65 -18.15 5.17
CA GLU A 26 10.32 -17.93 3.88
C GLU A 26 9.46 -18.27 2.65
N GLU A 27 8.49 -19.17 2.79
CA GLU A 27 7.56 -19.54 1.71
C GLU A 27 6.73 -18.35 1.24
N PHE A 28 6.39 -17.41 2.14
CA PHE A 28 5.70 -16.18 1.81
C PHE A 28 6.50 -15.29 0.84
N TRP A 29 7.84 -15.32 0.96
CA TRP A 29 8.74 -14.49 0.17
C TRP A 29 9.19 -15.15 -1.13
N ARG A 30 8.92 -16.44 -1.32
CA ARG A 30 9.39 -17.23 -2.47
C ARG A 30 8.77 -16.69 -3.78
N GLY A 31 9.62 -16.19 -4.67
CA GLY A 31 9.19 -15.64 -5.97
C GLY A 31 8.53 -14.26 -5.88
N THR A 32 8.65 -13.59 -4.74
CA THR A 32 8.18 -12.21 -4.55
C THR A 32 9.28 -11.22 -4.93
N GLU A 33 8.96 -10.25 -5.77
CA GLU A 33 9.84 -9.13 -6.11
C GLU A 33 9.41 -7.87 -5.35
N PRO A 34 10.32 -7.19 -4.62
CA PRO A 34 9.98 -5.98 -3.89
C PRO A 34 9.72 -4.80 -4.83
N LEU A 35 8.79 -3.93 -4.44
CA LEU A 35 8.53 -2.69 -5.16
C LEU A 35 9.67 -1.68 -4.94
N GLN A 36 10.01 -0.93 -5.98
CA GLN A 36 10.93 0.19 -5.89
C GLN A 36 10.18 1.48 -5.59
N LEU A 37 10.73 2.31 -4.71
CA LEU A 37 10.19 3.63 -4.42
C LEU A 37 10.50 4.58 -5.56
N GLY A 38 9.46 5.22 -6.09
CA GLY A 38 9.56 6.25 -7.12
C GLY A 38 9.95 7.62 -6.57
N ARG A 39 10.00 8.60 -7.48
CA ARG A 39 10.14 10.02 -7.12
C ARG A 39 8.78 10.63 -6.80
N LEU A 40 8.78 11.81 -6.20
CA LEU A 40 7.56 12.61 -6.04
C LEU A 40 6.94 12.88 -7.42
N PRO A 41 5.65 12.59 -7.63
CA PRO A 41 4.98 12.81 -8.92
C PRO A 41 4.67 14.30 -9.13
N CYS A 42 4.35 14.66 -10.36
CA CYS A 42 3.82 15.97 -10.74
C CYS A 42 2.29 15.97 -10.77
N LEU A 43 1.69 17.16 -10.78
CA LEU A 43 0.25 17.30 -11.03
C LEU A 43 -0.10 16.71 -12.40
N GLN A 44 -1.26 16.07 -12.48
CA GLN A 44 -1.79 15.35 -13.64
C GLN A 44 -1.04 14.07 -14.04
N ASP A 45 0.03 13.69 -13.34
CA ASP A 45 0.66 12.37 -13.56
C ASP A 45 -0.35 11.25 -13.31
N SER A 46 -0.31 10.23 -14.15
CA SER A 46 -1.16 9.06 -13.98
C SER A 46 -0.76 8.28 -12.72
N VAL A 47 -1.76 7.88 -11.94
CA VAL A 47 -1.58 7.06 -10.74
C VAL A 47 -2.49 5.84 -10.82
N THR A 48 -1.99 4.71 -10.31
CA THR A 48 -2.76 3.48 -10.15
C THR A 48 -2.66 3.03 -8.70
N VAL A 49 -3.80 2.86 -8.05
CA VAL A 49 -3.93 2.33 -6.69
C VAL A 49 -4.32 0.86 -6.79
N VAL A 50 -3.61 0.01 -6.05
CA VAL A 50 -3.87 -1.43 -5.99
C VAL A 50 -4.04 -1.87 -4.54
N GLY A 51 -5.11 -2.60 -4.27
CA GLY A 51 -5.41 -3.10 -2.93
C GLY A 51 -6.61 -4.04 -2.90
N TYR A 52 -7.06 -4.39 -1.70
CA TYR A 52 -8.22 -5.24 -1.44
C TYR A 52 -9.36 -4.38 -0.87
N PRO A 53 -10.53 -4.30 -1.53
CA PRO A 53 -11.66 -3.53 -1.01
C PRO A 53 -12.28 -4.22 0.21
N LEU A 54 -13.01 -3.45 1.01
CA LEU A 54 -13.72 -3.99 2.18
C LEU A 54 -14.65 -5.16 1.77
N GLY A 55 -14.49 -6.30 2.45
CA GLY A 55 -15.32 -7.49 2.20
C GLY A 55 -14.93 -8.31 0.97
N GLY A 56 -13.82 -7.99 0.30
CA GLY A 56 -13.30 -8.76 -0.82
C GLY A 56 -11.91 -9.33 -0.56
N ASP A 57 -11.70 -10.58 -0.97
CA ASP A 57 -10.39 -11.25 -1.00
C ASP A 57 -9.71 -11.16 -2.39
N THR A 58 -10.33 -10.41 -3.31
CA THR A 58 -9.83 -10.18 -4.67
C THR A 58 -9.12 -8.84 -4.77
N ILE A 59 -8.04 -8.83 -5.56
CA ILE A 59 -7.30 -7.61 -5.86
C ILE A 59 -8.14 -6.67 -6.73
N SER A 60 -8.11 -5.38 -6.41
CA SER A 60 -8.78 -4.32 -7.15
C SER A 60 -7.78 -3.26 -7.59
N VAL A 61 -8.02 -2.69 -8.77
CA VAL A 61 -7.16 -1.69 -9.40
C VAL A 61 -7.99 -0.45 -9.73
N THR A 62 -7.58 0.71 -9.22
CA THR A 62 -8.21 2.00 -9.50
C THR A 62 -7.21 2.92 -10.19
N LYS A 63 -7.57 3.49 -11.34
CA LYS A 63 -6.73 4.43 -12.09
C LYS A 63 -7.22 5.86 -11.92
N GLY A 64 -6.28 6.81 -11.88
CA GLY A 64 -6.57 8.23 -11.78
C GLY A 64 -5.38 9.09 -12.16
N VAL A 65 -5.42 10.35 -11.73
CA VAL A 65 -4.33 11.32 -11.88
C VAL A 65 -4.06 12.05 -10.57
N VAL A 66 -2.84 12.53 -10.38
CA VAL A 66 -2.49 13.39 -9.25
C VAL A 66 -3.17 14.75 -9.42
N SER A 67 -4.28 14.96 -8.71
CA SER A 67 -5.05 16.20 -8.83
C SER A 67 -4.47 17.35 -8.01
N ARG A 68 -3.77 17.04 -6.90
CA ARG A 68 -3.25 18.02 -5.95
C ARG A 68 -2.03 17.49 -5.19
N ILE A 69 -1.09 18.37 -4.89
CA ILE A 69 0.00 18.15 -3.94
C ILE A 69 -0.06 19.27 -2.91
N GLU A 70 -0.37 18.94 -1.66
CA GLU A 70 -0.47 19.91 -0.56
C GLU A 70 0.09 19.30 0.74
N PRO A 71 0.80 20.07 1.58
CA PRO A 71 1.19 19.61 2.91
C PRO A 71 -0.07 19.44 3.76
N ARG A 72 -0.33 18.23 4.27
CA ARG A 72 -1.38 17.99 5.26
C ARG A 72 -0.75 17.59 6.58
N SER A 73 -1.08 18.33 7.64
CA SER A 73 -0.93 17.83 9.00
C SER A 73 -2.06 16.82 9.24
N LEU A 74 -1.72 15.54 9.33
CA LEU A 74 -2.65 14.47 9.70
C LEU A 74 -3.08 14.66 11.16
N HIS A 75 -4.03 15.57 11.41
CA HIS A 75 -4.77 15.58 12.67
C HIS A 75 -5.74 14.41 12.60
N MET A 76 -5.50 13.36 13.40
CA MET A 76 -6.26 12.11 13.37
C MET A 76 -7.77 12.34 13.63
N HIS A 77 -8.52 12.56 12.56
CA HIS A 77 -9.91 12.16 12.44
C HIS A 77 -9.91 10.97 11.50
N MET A 78 -10.19 9.81 12.06
CA MET A 78 -10.09 8.51 11.41
C MET A 78 -11.16 8.39 10.31
N GLU A 79 -10.85 8.87 9.11
CA GLU A 79 -11.32 8.28 7.86
C GLU A 79 -10.08 7.74 7.16
N LEU A 80 -9.81 6.45 7.38
CA LEU A 80 -8.73 5.72 6.72
C LEU A 80 -8.90 5.84 5.20
N GLN A 81 -8.06 6.62 4.56
CA GLN A 81 -7.87 6.55 3.12
C GLN A 81 -6.41 6.84 2.74
N ILE A 82 -5.49 6.01 3.26
CA ILE A 82 -4.17 5.84 2.65
C ILE A 82 -4.04 4.36 2.26
N PHE A 83 -4.39 4.06 1.01
CA PHE A 83 -3.99 2.81 0.35
C PHE A 83 -2.57 3.00 -0.19
N LEU A 84 -1.55 2.56 0.57
CA LEU A 84 -0.20 2.35 0.02
C LEU A 84 -0.06 0.88 -0.42
N ALA A 85 -0.24 0.73 -1.73
CA ALA A 85 -0.09 -0.38 -2.70
C ALA A 85 0.36 -1.78 -2.23
N PHE A 86 -0.31 -2.82 -2.79
CA PHE A 86 0.36 -4.09 -3.10
C PHE A 86 -0.08 -4.70 -4.45
N LYS A 87 0.93 -5.12 -5.22
CA LYS A 87 0.99 -5.88 -6.49
C LYS A 87 0.72 -5.10 -7.79
N SER A 88 1.83 -4.66 -8.40
CA SER A 88 1.97 -4.52 -9.84
C SER A 88 1.62 -5.86 -10.53
N MET A 89 0.58 -5.87 -11.36
CA MET A 89 0.54 -6.75 -12.53
C MET A 89 0.96 -5.89 -13.72
N GLN A 90 2.17 -6.12 -14.21
CA GLN A 90 2.46 -5.93 -15.62
C GLN A 90 1.78 -7.09 -16.36
N GLN A 91 0.80 -6.78 -17.20
CA GLN A 91 0.63 -7.41 -18.50
C GLN A 91 0.57 -6.28 -19.53
#